data_AF-A0AAW1MZB1-F1
#
_entry.id   AF-A0AAW1MZB1-F1
#
_cell.length_a   1.000
_cell.length_b   1.000
_cell.length_c   1.000
_cell.angle_alpha   90.00
_cell.angle_beta   90.00
_cell.angle_gamma   90.00
#
_symmetry.space_group_name_H-M   'P 1'
#
loop_
_entity.id
_entity.type
_entity.pdbx_description
1 polymer ?
#
loop_
_entity_poly.entity_id
_entity_poly.type
_entity_poly.pdbx_seq_one_letter_code
_entity_poly.pdbx_strand_id
1 'polypeptide(L)'
;MHQNLINVGLVILCVQCCRCDWKTTHSITEQFKCQIPHRRSLRITELLKLNCQDDTVPAHVILNRCDDTTGTCLNQRAICTAIETRRISFYFQWRRFGETGFRNRTGRTVEHLKCGCNDTITYGCT
;
A
#
# COMPACT_ATOMS: atom_id res chain seq x y z
N MET A 1 39.88 -4.02 61.10
CA MET A 1 38.82 -4.92 61.55
C MET A 1 37.49 -4.19 61.47
N HIS A 2 36.48 -4.84 60.87
CA HIS A 2 35.02 -4.64 60.94
C HIS A 2 34.46 -3.20 60.84
N GLN A 3 33.75 -2.81 59.76
CA GLN A 3 32.42 -3.22 59.24
C GLN A 3 31.23 -2.43 59.80
N ASN A 4 30.30 -2.11 58.88
CA ASN A 4 28.84 -1.91 58.97
C ASN A 4 28.34 -0.46 58.71
N LEU A 5 27.78 -0.19 57.50
CA LEU A 5 26.37 -0.35 57.04
C LEU A 5 25.47 0.78 57.61
N ILE A 6 24.79 1.62 56.81
CA ILE A 6 23.45 1.46 56.18
C ILE A 6 23.25 2.71 55.27
N ASN A 7 23.16 2.64 53.94
CA ASN A 7 21.98 2.45 53.07
C ASN A 7 20.78 3.41 53.25
N VAL A 8 20.73 4.49 52.46
CA VAL A 8 19.49 5.11 51.92
C VAL A 8 19.90 5.65 50.53
N GLY A 9 19.64 4.97 49.42
CA GLY A 9 18.30 4.72 48.92
C GLY A 9 17.86 5.86 47.98
N LEU A 10 18.66 6.22 46.98
CA LEU A 10 18.15 6.94 45.80
C LEU A 10 18.18 5.98 44.61
N VAL A 11 16.99 5.50 44.31
CA VAL A 11 16.64 4.62 43.22
C VAL A 11 17.02 5.28 41.89
N ILE A 12 18.17 4.90 41.32
CA ILE A 12 18.48 5.13 39.91
C ILE A 12 17.71 4.09 39.11
N LEU A 13 16.39 4.28 38.99
CA LEU A 13 15.56 3.54 38.04
C LEU A 13 15.75 4.15 36.65
N CYS A 14 15.93 3.26 35.66
CA CYS A 14 15.87 3.50 34.21
C CYS A 14 17.10 4.04 33.47
N VAL A 15 18.28 3.43 33.66
CA VAL A 15 19.38 3.48 32.65
C VAL A 15 19.36 2.25 31.71
N GLN A 16 18.24 1.51 31.64
CA GLN A 16 18.18 0.25 30.90
C GLN A 16 16.88 0.05 30.10
N CYS A 17 16.45 1.09 29.38
CA CYS A 17 15.46 0.95 28.30
C CYS A 17 15.83 1.71 27.02
N CYS A 18 17.09 2.12 26.84
CA CYS A 18 17.56 2.86 25.65
C CYS A 18 18.67 2.13 24.90
N ARG A 19 18.52 0.82 24.66
CA ARG A 19 19.08 0.20 23.45
C ARG A 19 17.92 -0.02 22.50
N CYS A 20 17.50 1.05 21.85
CA CYS A 20 16.80 0.93 20.58
C CYS A 20 17.79 0.19 19.66
N ASP A 21 17.61 -1.11 19.50
CA ASP A 21 18.48 -1.94 18.67
C ASP A 21 18.32 -1.48 17.21
N TRP A 22 19.22 -0.60 16.78
CA TRP A 22 19.18 0.04 15.46
C TRP A 22 19.19 -0.99 14.31
N LYS A 23 19.73 -2.18 14.56
CA LYS A 23 19.72 -3.29 13.59
C LYS A 23 18.31 -3.84 13.38
N THR A 24 17.50 -3.87 14.43
CA THR A 24 16.07 -4.25 14.33
C THR A 24 15.27 -3.17 13.60
N THR A 25 15.60 -1.89 13.76
CA THR A 25 14.94 -0.80 13.02
C THR A 25 15.27 -0.84 11.52
N HIS A 26 16.52 -1.17 11.14
CA HIS A 26 16.93 -1.25 9.74
C HIS A 26 16.27 -2.41 8.99
N SER A 27 16.02 -3.56 9.62
CA SER A 27 15.36 -4.69 8.95
C SER A 27 13.87 -4.43 8.66
N ILE A 28 13.23 -3.59 9.47
CA ILE A 28 11.83 -3.19 9.29
C ILE A 28 11.68 -2.26 8.08
N THR A 29 12.57 -1.28 7.90
CA THR A 29 12.47 -0.30 6.81
C THR A 29 12.68 -0.93 5.42
N GLU A 30 13.50 -1.97 5.31
CA GLU A 30 13.68 -2.73 4.06
C GLU A 30 12.37 -3.36 3.55
N GLN A 31 11.46 -3.75 4.46
CA GLN A 31 10.18 -4.35 4.11
C GLN A 31 9.17 -3.34 3.52
N PHE A 32 9.38 -2.05 3.79
CA PHE A 32 8.48 -0.98 3.35
C PHE A 32 9.06 -0.13 2.22
N LYS A 33 10.08 -0.60 1.50
CA LYS A 33 10.61 0.12 0.34
C LYS A 33 9.63 0.06 -0.82
N CYS A 34 9.39 1.21 -1.46
CA CYS A 34 8.65 1.27 -2.72
C CYS A 34 9.40 0.53 -3.84
N GLN A 35 9.10 -0.75 -4.04
CA GLN A 35 9.71 -1.57 -5.10
C GLN A 35 8.73 -2.59 -5.67
N ILE A 36 8.04 -3.32 -4.80
CA ILE A 36 7.17 -4.44 -5.19
C ILE A 36 5.71 -3.98 -5.16
N PRO A 37 4.97 -4.12 -6.27
CA PRO A 37 3.54 -3.86 -6.28
C PRO A 37 2.79 -4.71 -5.25
N HIS A 38 1.79 -4.13 -4.60
CA HIS A 38 0.90 -4.84 -3.69
C HIS A 38 -0.36 -5.31 -4.40
N ARG A 39 -0.83 -6.49 -4.02
CA ARG A 39 -2.09 -7.06 -4.52
C ARG A 39 -3.28 -6.29 -3.92
N ARG A 40 -4.12 -5.69 -4.75
CA ARG A 40 -5.29 -4.91 -4.34
C ARG A 40 -6.58 -5.44 -4.96
N SER A 41 -7.64 -5.45 -4.17
CA SER A 41 -9.01 -5.67 -4.65
C SER A 41 -9.57 -4.34 -5.14
N LEU A 42 -9.96 -4.28 -6.42
CA LEU A 42 -10.51 -3.07 -7.04
C LEU A 42 -11.90 -3.37 -7.57
N ARG A 43 -12.85 -2.48 -7.27
CA ARG A 43 -14.22 -2.60 -7.76
C ARG A 43 -14.25 -2.37 -9.26
N ILE A 44 -14.91 -3.24 -10.02
CA ILE A 44 -14.91 -3.16 -11.49
C ILE A 44 -15.58 -1.88 -11.99
N THR A 45 -16.65 -1.45 -11.31
CA THR A 45 -17.37 -0.22 -11.67
C THR A 45 -16.48 1.03 -11.56
N GLU A 46 -15.67 1.12 -10.52
CA GLU A 46 -14.70 2.21 -10.35
C GLU A 46 -13.56 2.09 -11.36
N LEU A 47 -12.98 0.89 -11.49
CA LEU A 47 -11.84 0.62 -12.36
C LEU A 47 -12.13 0.93 -13.84
N LEU A 48 -13.35 0.63 -14.29
CA LEU A 48 -13.80 0.83 -15.67
C LEU A 48 -14.67 2.08 -15.86
N LYS A 49 -14.82 2.91 -14.82
CA LYS A 49 -15.66 4.13 -14.82
C LYS A 49 -17.10 3.87 -15.28
N LEU A 50 -17.69 2.77 -14.83
CA LEU A 50 -19.11 2.44 -15.04
C LEU A 50 -19.98 3.20 -14.02
N ASN A 51 -21.30 3.14 -14.19
CA ASN A 51 -22.21 3.70 -13.19
C ASN A 51 -22.08 2.92 -11.87
N CYS A 52 -22.03 3.61 -10.73
CA CYS A 52 -21.84 3.01 -9.41
C CYS A 52 -23.01 2.09 -8.99
N GLN A 53 -24.19 2.28 -9.58
CA GLN A 53 -25.40 1.47 -9.38
C GLN A 53 -25.44 0.23 -10.28
N ASP A 54 -24.58 0.14 -11.29
CA ASP A 54 -24.51 -1.05 -12.14
C ASP A 54 -23.95 -2.24 -11.35
N ASP A 55 -24.45 -3.43 -11.69
CA ASP A 55 -23.96 -4.67 -11.13
C ASP A 55 -22.91 -5.30 -12.03
N THR A 56 -21.84 -5.81 -11.42
CA THR A 56 -20.84 -6.62 -12.11
C THR A 56 -20.61 -7.93 -11.39
N VAL A 57 -20.38 -9.00 -12.15
CA VAL A 57 -19.99 -10.31 -11.63
C VAL A 57 -18.69 -10.75 -12.31
N PRO A 58 -17.57 -10.87 -11.57
CA PRO A 58 -17.43 -10.52 -10.15
C PRO A 58 -17.57 -9.01 -9.89
N ALA A 59 -17.78 -8.60 -8.64
CA ALA A 59 -17.83 -7.18 -8.27
C ALA A 59 -16.44 -6.52 -8.24
N HIS A 60 -15.40 -7.34 -8.01
CA HIS A 60 -14.02 -6.91 -7.83
C HIS A 60 -13.07 -7.75 -8.67
N VAL A 61 -11.92 -7.15 -9.00
CA VAL A 61 -10.77 -7.83 -9.57
C VAL A 61 -9.54 -7.57 -8.73
N ILE A 62 -8.63 -8.54 -8.72
CA ILE A 62 -7.39 -8.48 -7.96
C ILE A 62 -6.27 -8.07 -8.91
N LEU A 63 -5.62 -6.93 -8.63
CA LEU A 63 -4.54 -6.39 -9.45
C LEU A 63 -3.35 -5.96 -8.60
N ASN A 64 -2.16 -6.08 -9.17
CA ASN A 64 -0.94 -5.52 -8.60
C ASN A 64 -0.91 -4.00 -8.82
N ARG A 65 -0.76 -3.23 -7.74
CA ARG A 65 -0.77 -1.75 -7.74
C ARG A 65 0.39 -1.19 -6.92
N CYS A 66 0.80 0.00 -7.32
CA CYS A 66 1.73 0.89 -6.66
C CYS A 66 0.91 2.13 -6.33
N ASP A 67 0.89 2.50 -5.06
CA ASP A 67 0.22 3.67 -4.53
C ASP A 67 1.01 4.18 -3.31
N ASP A 68 0.55 5.27 -2.73
CA ASP A 68 1.09 5.88 -1.51
C ASP A 68 1.15 4.93 -0.29
N THR A 69 0.41 3.82 -0.31
CA THR A 69 0.42 2.79 0.74
C THR A 69 1.23 1.54 0.39
N THR A 70 1.84 1.47 -0.80
CA THR A 70 2.61 0.31 -1.25
C THR A 70 4.00 0.28 -0.63
N GLY A 71 4.58 1.45 -0.41
CA GLY A 71 5.86 1.58 0.25
C GLY A 71 6.23 3.04 0.44
N THR A 72 7.27 3.24 1.23
CA THR A 72 7.81 4.55 1.56
C THR A 72 8.94 4.94 0.61
N CYS A 73 9.03 6.25 0.38
CA CYS A 73 10.12 6.87 -0.36
C CYS A 73 11.01 7.64 0.60
N LEU A 74 12.32 7.65 0.35
CA LEU A 74 13.27 8.40 1.17
C LEU A 74 13.04 9.91 1.05
N ASN A 75 12.69 10.37 -0.15
CA ASN A 75 12.21 11.74 -0.35
C ASN A 75 10.75 11.84 0.12
N GLN A 76 10.50 12.67 1.13
CA GLN A 76 9.18 12.89 1.70
C GLN A 76 8.16 13.50 0.72
N ARG A 77 8.63 14.08 -0.40
CA ARG A 77 7.76 14.62 -1.46
C ARG A 77 7.48 13.63 -2.58
N ALA A 78 8.17 12.49 -2.59
CA ALA A 78 7.99 11.47 -3.60
C ALA A 78 6.82 10.55 -3.26
N ILE A 79 6.09 10.13 -4.28
CA ILE A 79 5.02 9.14 -4.15
C ILE A 79 5.48 7.85 -4.80
N CYS A 80 5.11 6.71 -4.19
CA CYS A 80 5.35 5.40 -4.77
C CYS A 80 4.41 5.18 -5.95
N THR A 81 4.96 5.08 -7.16
CA THR A 81 4.20 4.97 -8.41
C THR A 81 4.70 3.80 -9.25
N ALA A 82 3.93 3.41 -10.27
CA ALA A 82 4.36 2.39 -11.21
C ALA A 82 5.44 2.95 -12.15
N ILE A 83 6.56 2.24 -12.26
CA ILE A 83 7.59 2.51 -13.27
C ILE A 83 7.56 1.50 -14.42
N GLU A 84 6.89 0.36 -14.21
CA GLU A 84 6.66 -0.64 -15.24
C GLU A 84 5.23 -1.18 -15.12
N THR A 85 4.55 -1.34 -16.26
CA THR A 85 3.15 -1.79 -16.30
C THR A 85 2.91 -2.76 -17.45
N ARG A 86 1.85 -3.57 -17.30
CA ARG A 86 1.35 -4.48 -18.33
C ARG A 86 -0.14 -4.25 -18.55
N ARG A 87 -0.56 -4.13 -19.81
CA ARG A 87 -1.98 -4.12 -20.16
C ARG A 87 -2.55 -5.52 -20.03
N ILE A 88 -3.69 -5.63 -19.37
CA ILE A 88 -4.40 -6.89 -19.21
C ILE A 88 -5.86 -6.73 -19.62
N SER A 89 -6.49 -7.84 -19.97
CA SER A 89 -7.93 -7.93 -20.20
C SER A 89 -8.52 -8.99 -19.28
N PHE A 90 -9.75 -8.76 -18.81
CA PHE A 90 -10.48 -9.72 -17.99
C PHE A 90 -11.95 -9.78 -18.42
N TYR A 91 -12.59 -10.92 -18.20
CA TYR A 91 -14.00 -11.11 -18.53
C TYR A 91 -14.86 -10.90 -17.29
N PHE A 92 -16.00 -10.25 -17.46
CA PHE A 92 -16.98 -10.05 -16.41
C PHE A 92 -18.38 -9.96 -17.00
N GLN A 93 -19.37 -10.25 -16.18
CA GLN A 93 -20.76 -9.98 -16.48
C GLN A 93 -21.13 -8.60 -15.96
N TRP A 94 -21.92 -7.86 -16.72
CA TRP A 94 -22.39 -6.51 -16.39
C TRP A 94 -23.89 -6.40 -16.62
N ARG A 95 -24.55 -5.69 -15.72
CA ARG A 95 -25.97 -5.38 -15.79
C ARG A 95 -26.17 -3.94 -15.36
N ARG A 96 -26.85 -3.16 -16.20
CA ARG A 96 -27.24 -1.79 -15.82
C ARG A 96 -28.28 -1.86 -14.71
N PHE A 97 -28.24 -0.90 -13.78
CA PHE A 97 -29.27 -0.78 -12.75
C PHE A 97 -30.68 -0.78 -13.35
N GLY A 98 -31.56 -1.63 -12.84
CA GLY A 98 -32.94 -1.79 -13.31
C GLY A 98 -33.13 -2.71 -14.54
N GLU A 99 -32.05 -3.19 -15.17
CA GLU A 99 -32.15 -4.24 -16.20
C GLU A 99 -32.21 -5.63 -15.56
N THR A 100 -32.86 -6.59 -16.20
CA THR A 100 -33.02 -7.96 -15.67
C THR A 100 -31.90 -8.92 -16.08
N GLY A 101 -31.14 -8.60 -17.14
CA GLY A 101 -30.17 -9.52 -17.75
C GLY A 101 -28.71 -9.08 -17.61
N PHE A 102 -27.83 -10.02 -17.28
CA PHE A 102 -26.39 -9.83 -17.37
C PHE A 102 -25.89 -10.02 -18.80
N ARG A 103 -24.89 -9.22 -19.18
CA ARG A 103 -24.21 -9.30 -20.48
C ARG A 103 -22.72 -9.53 -20.24
N ASN A 104 -22.13 -10.46 -21.00
CA ASN A 104 -20.69 -10.68 -20.96
C ASN A 104 -19.95 -9.48 -21.56
N ARG A 105 -18.90 -9.03 -20.89
CA ARG A 105 -18.05 -7.91 -21.28
C ARG A 105 -16.58 -8.26 -21.03
N THR A 106 -15.71 -7.56 -21.73
CA THR A 106 -14.26 -7.61 -21.50
C THR A 106 -13.81 -6.27 -20.95
N GLY A 107 -13.25 -6.26 -19.75
CA GLY A 107 -12.59 -5.11 -19.15
C GLY A 107 -11.14 -5.06 -19.58
N ARG A 108 -10.60 -3.85 -19.77
CA ARG A 108 -9.19 -3.62 -20.04
C ARG A 108 -8.62 -2.67 -19.00
N THR A 109 -7.46 -3.00 -18.47
CA THR A 109 -6.79 -2.20 -17.44
C THR A 109 -5.29 -2.44 -17.48
N VAL A 110 -4.58 -1.82 -16.55
CA VAL A 110 -3.14 -1.97 -16.37
C VAL A 110 -2.85 -2.68 -15.04
N GLU A 111 -1.89 -3.58 -15.06
CA GLU A 111 -1.29 -4.19 -13.89
C GLU A 111 0.10 -3.57 -13.71
N HIS A 112 0.47 -3.22 -12.47
CA HIS A 112 1.81 -2.68 -12.19
C HIS A 112 2.77 -3.86 -11.98
N LEU A 113 3.91 -3.83 -12.66
CA LEU A 113 4.94 -4.87 -12.57
C LEU A 113 6.09 -4.46 -11.65
N LYS A 114 6.37 -3.16 -11.56
CA LYS A 114 7.44 -2.60 -10.73
C LYS A 114 7.07 -1.21 -10.22
N CYS A 115 7.37 -0.93 -8.96
CA CYS A 115 7.17 0.38 -8.36
C CYS A 115 8.49 1.16 -8.25
N GLY A 116 8.39 2.48 -8.18
CA GLY A 116 9.50 3.38 -7.89
C GLY A 116 9.00 4.71 -7.33
N CYS A 117 9.90 5.39 -6.65
CA CYS A 117 9.65 6.72 -6.10
C CYS A 117 9.71 7.76 -7.21
N ASN A 118 8.63 8.51 -7.38
CA ASN A 118 8.55 9.59 -8.33
C ASN A 118 8.34 10.91 -7.58
N ASP A 119 9.21 11.89 -7.84
CA ASP A 119 9.25 13.18 -7.15
C ASP A 119 8.17 14.17 -7.61
N THR A 120 7.33 13.80 -8.59
CA THR A 120 6.31 14.70 -9.14
C THR A 120 5.11 14.88 -8.21
N ILE A 121 5.07 16.04 -7.56
CA ILE A 121 3.81 16.75 -7.30
C ILE A 121 3.41 17.42 -8.64
N THR A 122 2.65 16.75 -9.49
CA THR A 122 1.99 17.40 -10.63
C THR A 122 0.62 17.91 -10.18
N TYR A 123 0.55 19.16 -9.75
CA TYR A 123 -0.71 19.92 -9.81
C TYR A 123 -1.04 20.15 -11.29
N GLY A 124 -1.65 19.16 -11.93
CA GLY A 124 -2.15 19.24 -13.29
C GLY A 124 -3.66 19.19 -13.29
N CYS A 125 -4.31 20.29 -12.91
CA CYS A 125 -5.68 20.55 -13.34
C CYS A 125 -5.60 21.10 -14.77
N THR A 126 -6.00 20.32 -15.76
CA THR A 126 -6.32 20.79 -17.12
C THR A 126 -7.81 20.65 -17.34
#